data_AF-A0A7V0QJF7-F1
#
_entry.id   AF-A0A7V0QJF7-F1
#
_cell.length_a   1.000
_cell.length_b   1.000
_cell.length_c   1.000
_cell.angle_alpha   90.00
_cell.angle_beta   90.00
_cell.angle_gamma   90.00
#
_symmetry.space_group_name_H-M   'P 1'
#
loop_
_entity.id
_entity.type
_entity.pdbx_description
1 polymer ?
#
loop_
_entity_poly.entity_id
_entity_poly.type
_entity_poly.pdbx_seq_one_letter_code
_entity_poly.pdbx_strand_id
1 'polypeptide(L)'
;MKLSYHFYDIYDYVAYNSKFAKYTPSPRHHVPPGLELSDYKINLDEIRNQGVDLEINGHIFDNLGFYIGYSFLELRNMGGEPAGEEAIDERAKHRVNAGLRFRPLPNT
;
A
#
# COMPACT_ATOMS: atom_id res chain seq x y z
N MET A 1 -1.78 -24.29 -5.92
CA MET A 1 -0.92 -23.51 -5.01
C MET A 1 -0.03 -22.60 -5.84
N LYS A 2 0.03 -21.33 -5.48
CA LYS A 2 0.88 -20.32 -6.11
C LYS A 2 1.58 -19.52 -5.03
N LEU A 3 2.89 -19.33 -5.20
CA LEU A 3 3.71 -18.46 -4.34
C LEU A 3 4.40 -17.44 -5.25
N SER A 4 4.32 -16.16 -4.88
CA SER A 4 4.96 -15.07 -5.60
C SER A 4 5.76 -14.21 -4.62
N TYR A 5 6.92 -13.75 -5.04
CA TYR A 5 7.69 -12.71 -4.37
C TYR A 5 7.84 -11.53 -5.32
N HIS A 6 7.77 -10.32 -4.79
CA HIS A 6 8.01 -9.10 -5.56
C HIS A 6 8.91 -8.15 -4.78
N PHE A 7 9.72 -7.40 -5.53
CA PHE A 7 10.63 -6.39 -5.04
C PHE A 7 10.77 -5.29 -6.08
N TYR A 8 10.57 -4.04 -5.69
CA TYR A 8 10.72 -2.88 -6.56
C TYR A 8 11.06 -1.63 -5.77
N ASP A 9 11.91 -0.79 -6.35
CA ASP A 9 12.20 0.55 -5.88
C ASP A 9 11.38 1.56 -6.68
N ILE A 10 10.75 2.51 -5.98
CA ILE A 10 9.89 3.55 -6.54
C ILE A 10 10.53 4.90 -6.27
N TYR A 11 11.04 5.52 -7.32
CA TYR A 11 11.61 6.87 -7.26
C TYR A 11 10.52 7.93 -7.42
N ASP A 12 10.79 9.13 -6.89
CA ASP A 12 9.89 10.29 -6.99
C ASP A 12 8.46 9.99 -6.51
N TYR A 13 8.33 9.24 -5.41
CA TYR A 13 7.03 8.84 -4.90
C TYR A 13 6.30 10.04 -4.29
N VAL A 14 5.13 10.39 -4.82
CA VAL A 14 4.37 11.56 -4.34
C VAL A 14 3.71 11.26 -2.99
N ALA A 15 4.14 11.98 -1.96
CA ALA A 15 3.62 11.88 -0.59
C ALA A 15 2.88 13.16 -0.15
N TYR A 16 2.04 13.03 0.87
CA TYR A 16 1.40 14.17 1.51
C TYR A 16 2.24 14.63 2.71
N ASN A 17 2.59 15.91 2.76
CA ASN A 17 3.57 16.50 3.68
C ASN A 17 2.95 17.55 4.62
N SER A 18 1.63 17.59 4.79
CA SER A 18 0.97 18.68 5.52
C SER A 18 1.49 18.89 6.95
N LYS A 19 2.00 17.85 7.61
CA LYS A 19 2.53 17.95 8.98
C LYS A 19 3.90 18.62 9.06
N PHE A 20 4.69 18.60 7.98
CA PHE A 20 6.03 19.21 7.93
C PHE A 20 6.10 20.38 6.93
N ALA A 21 4.95 20.76 6.35
CA ALA A 21 4.82 21.83 5.37
C ALA A 21 5.12 23.21 5.98
N LYS A 22 6.11 23.89 5.40
CA LYS A 22 6.53 25.26 5.67
C LYS A 22 5.55 26.29 5.12
N TYR A 23 4.76 25.97 4.10
CA TYR A 23 3.85 26.95 3.51
C TYR A 23 2.40 26.75 3.94
N THR A 24 2.20 26.29 5.18
CA THR A 24 0.88 26.21 5.82
C THR A 24 0.45 27.61 6.28
N PRO A 25 -0.53 28.26 5.62
CA PRO A 25 -1.01 29.57 6.04
C PRO A 25 -1.80 29.45 7.34
N SER A 26 -1.54 30.34 8.29
CA SER A 26 -2.36 30.47 9.51
C SER A 26 -2.42 31.92 9.99
N PRO A 27 -3.36 32.30 10.87
CA PRO A 27 -3.41 33.66 11.42
C PRO A 27 -2.11 34.12 12.09
N ARG A 28 -1.26 33.19 12.53
CA ARG A 28 0.03 33.46 13.17
C ARG A 28 1.23 33.20 12.25
N HIS A 29 0.99 32.73 11.02
CA HIS A 29 2.03 32.37 10.07
C HIS A 29 1.66 32.89 8.69
N HIS A 30 2.22 34.04 8.33
CA HIS A 30 2.03 34.64 7.03
C HIS A 30 2.93 33.95 6.00
N VAL A 31 2.32 33.49 4.91
CA VAL A 31 2.99 32.82 3.79
C VAL A 31 2.98 33.79 2.59
N PRO A 32 4.07 33.89 1.81
CA PRO A 32 4.08 34.74 0.62
C PRO A 32 2.97 34.35 -0.38
N PRO A 33 2.29 35.33 -1.00
CA PRO A 33 1.27 35.05 -2.01
C PRO A 33 1.80 34.18 -3.15
N GLY A 34 1.09 33.10 -3.47
CA GLY A 34 1.44 32.14 -4.50
C GLY A 34 2.27 30.94 -4.02
N LEU A 35 2.67 30.91 -2.75
CA LEU A 35 3.36 29.76 -2.14
C LEU A 35 2.47 28.96 -1.20
N GLU A 36 1.26 29.41 -0.90
CA GLU A 36 0.36 28.75 0.03
C GLU A 36 0.15 27.27 -0.35
N LEU A 37 0.41 26.38 0.61
CA LEU A 37 0.26 24.93 0.47
C LEU A 37 1.16 24.29 -0.61
N SER A 38 2.11 25.03 -1.18
CA SER A 38 2.94 24.57 -2.30
C SER A 38 3.79 23.34 -1.97
N ASP A 39 4.10 23.10 -0.69
CA ASP A 39 4.89 21.97 -0.19
C ASP A 39 4.06 20.89 0.52
N TYR A 40 2.74 20.86 0.30
CA TYR A 40 1.87 19.79 0.80
C TYR A 40 2.03 18.49 0.03
N LYS A 41 2.55 18.56 -1.20
CA LYS A 41 2.92 17.40 -2.01
C LYS A 41 4.41 17.48 -2.27
N ILE A 42 5.13 16.44 -1.88
CA ILE A 42 6.56 16.31 -2.12
C ILE A 42 6.82 14.99 -2.83
N ASN A 43 7.89 14.95 -3.60
CA ASN A 43 8.45 13.70 -4.10
C ASN A 43 9.39 13.18 -3.02
N LEU A 44 9.19 11.93 -2.63
CA LEU A 44 10.18 11.18 -1.85
C LEU A 44 11.23 10.64 -2.80
N ASP A 45 12.48 10.64 -2.35
CA ASP A 45 13.60 10.18 -3.16
C ASP A 45 13.42 8.72 -3.59
N GLU A 46 13.15 7.81 -2.64
CA GLU A 46 12.99 6.39 -2.91
C GLU A 46 12.08 5.71 -1.87
N ILE A 47 11.07 4.99 -2.36
CA ILE A 47 10.28 4.03 -1.59
C ILE A 47 10.59 2.63 -2.09
N ARG A 48 11.04 1.76 -1.18
CA ARG A 48 11.19 0.34 -1.46
C ARG A 48 9.92 -0.41 -1.13
N ASN A 49 9.47 -1.25 -2.04
CA ASN A 49 8.34 -2.13 -1.83
C ASN A 49 8.75 -3.59 -2.03
N GLN A 50 8.41 -4.41 -1.05
CA GLN A 50 8.62 -5.84 -1.11
C GLN A 50 7.43 -6.60 -0.53
N GLY A 51 7.18 -7.78 -1.06
CA GLY A 51 6.06 -8.58 -0.58
C GLY A 51 6.05 -10.01 -1.06
N VAL A 52 5.21 -10.78 -0.40
CA VAL A 52 4.97 -12.20 -0.67
C VAL A 52 3.48 -12.44 -0.78
N ASP A 53 3.08 -13.16 -1.82
CA ASP A 53 1.70 -13.58 -2.04
C ASP A 53 1.64 -15.10 -2.09
N LEU A 54 0.82 -15.68 -1.22
CA LEU A 54 0.51 -17.11 -1.17
C LEU A 54 -0.96 -17.32 -1.52
N GLU A 55 -1.23 -18.22 -2.46
CA GLU A 55 -2.58 -18.65 -2.82
C GLU A 55 -2.68 -20.18 -2.78
N ILE A 56 -3.66 -20.67 -2.02
CA ILE A 56 -4.00 -22.08 -1.89
C ILE A 56 -5.45 -22.26 -2.31
N ASN A 57 -5.68 -23.13 -3.27
CA ASN A 57 -6.98 -23.41 -3.83
C ASN A 57 -7.13 -24.92 -4.03
N GLY A 58 -8.34 -25.43 -3.88
CA GLY A 58 -8.62 -26.85 -3.99
C GLY A 58 -10.10 -27.19 -3.87
N HIS A 59 -10.40 -28.48 -3.74
CA HIS A 59 -11.75 -29.00 -3.54
C HIS A 59 -11.81 -29.78 -2.23
N ILE A 60 -12.84 -29.51 -1.42
CA ILE A 60 -13.22 -30.30 -0.23
C ILE A 60 -14.07 -31.50 -0.69
N PHE A 61 -15.03 -31.24 -1.58
CA PHE A 61 -15.84 -32.22 -2.30
C PHE A 61 -15.87 -31.84 -3.78
N ASP A 62 -16.32 -32.75 -4.66
CA ASP A 62 -16.42 -32.48 -6.11
C ASP A 62 -17.24 -31.22 -6.43
N ASN A 63 -18.23 -30.91 -5.61
CA ASN A 63 -19.09 -29.74 -5.71
C ASN A 63 -18.71 -28.58 -4.77
N LEU A 64 -17.65 -28.70 -3.97
CA LEU A 64 -17.26 -27.68 -2.98
C LEU A 64 -15.77 -27.37 -3.09
N GLY A 65 -15.46 -26.27 -3.78
CA GLY A 65 -14.13 -25.68 -3.84
C GLY A 65 -13.85 -24.73 -2.67
N PHE A 66 -12.56 -24.52 -2.38
CA PHE A 66 -12.10 -23.50 -1.46
C PHE A 66 -10.96 -22.69 -2.07
N TYR A 67 -10.80 -21.45 -1.59
CA TYR A 67 -9.61 -20.64 -1.82
C TYR A 67 -9.23 -19.94 -0.52
N ILE A 68 -7.93 -19.87 -0.26
CA ILE A 68 -7.30 -19.15 0.84
C ILE A 68 -6.12 -18.41 0.23
N GLY A 69 -5.98 -17.14 0.53
CA GLY A 69 -4.83 -16.35 0.17
C GLY A 69 -4.33 -15.49 1.32
N TYR A 70 -3.04 -15.24 1.27
CA TYR A 70 -2.33 -14.39 2.20
C TYR A 70 -1.35 -13.52 1.41
N SER A 71 -1.40 -12.22 1.65
CA SER A 71 -0.46 -11.25 1.10
C SER A 71 0.24 -10.54 2.27
N PHE A 72 1.56 -10.47 2.19
CA PHE A 72 2.39 -9.59 3.00
C PHE A 72 3.02 -8.52 2.11
N LEU A 73 2.96 -7.27 2.54
CA LEU A 73 3.54 -6.11 1.86
C LEU A 73 4.27 -5.26 2.88
N GLU A 74 5.48 -4.85 2.54
CA GLU A 74 6.25 -3.89 3.31
C GLU A 74 6.72 -2.76 2.39
N LEU A 75 6.45 -1.53 2.83
CA LEU A 75 6.97 -0.31 2.24
C LEU A 75 7.99 0.27 3.21
N ARG A 76 9.11 0.75 2.68
CA ARG A 76 10.16 1.42 3.46
C ARG A 76 10.55 2.71 2.77
N ASN A 77 10.64 3.80 3.53
CA ASN A 77 11.24 5.03 3.04
C ASN A 77 12.76 4.89 3.06
N MET A 78 13.39 5.10 1.91
CA MET A 78 14.84 5.05 1.75
C MET A 78 15.45 6.46 1.63
N GLY A 79 14.64 7.50 1.38
CA GLY A 79 15.07 8.90 1.26
C GLY A 79 15.23 9.65 2.60
N GLY A 80 14.63 9.13 3.68
CA GLY A 80 14.77 9.71 5.02
C GLY A 80 13.90 10.94 5.31
N GLU A 81 13.05 11.35 4.37
CA GLU A 81 12.07 12.42 4.57
C GLU A 81 10.99 11.98 5.58
N PRO A 82 10.67 12.80 6.59
CA PRO A 82 9.65 12.45 7.59
C PRO A 82 8.26 12.15 7.02
N ALA A 83 7.88 12.84 5.92
CA ALA A 83 6.61 12.60 5.25
C ALA A 83 6.54 11.21 4.60
N GLY A 84 7.69 10.60 4.27
CA GLY A 84 7.73 9.26 3.72
C GLY A 84 7.37 8.19 4.73
N GLU A 85 7.79 8.35 5.98
CA GLU A 85 7.41 7.45 7.08
C GLU A 85 5.91 7.49 7.35
N GLU A 86 5.30 8.69 7.33
CA GLU A 86 3.84 8.81 7.50
C GLU A 86 3.07 8.23 6.31
N ALA A 87 3.55 8.46 5.09
CA ALA A 87 2.89 7.99 3.87
C ALA A 87 2.85 6.46 3.75
N ILE A 88 3.79 5.75 4.38
CA ILE A 88 3.85 4.29 4.37
C ILE A 88 3.18 3.63 5.58
N ASP A 89 3.04 4.33 6.71
CA ASP A 89 2.49 3.77 7.95
C ASP A 89 1.00 3.41 7.84
N GLU A 90 0.23 4.18 7.07
CA GLU A 90 -1.22 3.93 6.90
C GLU A 90 -1.53 2.70 6.03
N ARG A 91 -0.53 2.04 5.43
CA ARG A 91 -0.75 0.92 4.51
C ARG A 91 -0.90 -0.42 5.25
N ALA A 92 -1.94 -1.17 4.90
CA ALA A 92 -2.15 -2.51 5.42
C ALA A 92 -1.01 -3.47 4.98
N LYS A 93 -0.25 -3.97 5.95
CA LYS A 93 0.89 -4.87 5.71
C LYS A 93 0.47 -6.32 5.44
N HIS A 94 -0.67 -6.73 5.99
CA HIS A 94 -1.17 -8.09 5.87
C HIS A 94 -2.59 -8.08 5.32
N ARG A 95 -2.85 -8.97 4.36
CA ARG A 95 -4.20 -9.23 3.85
C ARG A 95 -4.43 -10.73 3.80
N VAL A 96 -5.54 -11.16 4.41
CA VAL A 96 -6.04 -12.54 4.30
C VAL A 96 -7.33 -12.50 3.51
N ASN A 97 -7.49 -13.41 2.56
CA ASN A 97 -8.76 -13.68 1.89
C ASN A 97 -9.05 -15.17 1.94
N ALA A 98 -10.31 -15.53 2.17
CA ALA A 98 -10.74 -16.91 2.16
C ALA A 98 -12.16 -17.00 1.66
N GLY A 99 -12.50 -18.11 1.03
CA GLY A 99 -13.88 -18.37 0.64
C GLY A 99 -14.09 -19.77 0.11
N LEU A 100 -15.38 -20.09 -0.02
CA LEU A 100 -15.87 -21.36 -0.54
C LEU A 100 -16.61 -21.11 -1.84
N ARG A 101 -16.55 -22.09 -2.74
CA ARG A 101 -17.28 -22.09 -4.00
C ARG A 101 -18.08 -23.37 -4.10
N PHE A 102 -19.40 -23.26 -3.99
CA PHE A 102 -20.30 -24.38 -4.12
C PHE A 102 -20.88 -24.46 -5.55
N ARG A 103 -20.89 -25.66 -6.14
CA ARG A 103 -21.46 -25.96 -7.46
C ARG A 103 -22.58 -27.00 -7.33
N PRO A 104 -23.85 -26.57 -7.28
CA PRO A 104 -24.96 -27.51 -7.07
C PRO A 104 -25.17 -28.52 -8.21
N LEU A 105 -24.64 -28.25 -9.42
CA LEU A 105 -24.74 -29.13 -10.58
C LEU A 105 -23.34 -29.41 -11.18
N PRO A 106 -23.07 -30.64 -11.65
CA PRO A 106 -21.86 -30.92 -12.41
C PRO A 106 -21.92 -30.22 -13.77
N ASN A 107 -20.91 -29.40 -14.09
CA ASN A 107 -20.72 -28.65 -15.36
C ASN A 107 -21.41 -27.29 -15.52
N THR A 108 -21.76 -26.60 -14.43
CA THR A 108 -22.08 -25.15 -14.44
C THR A 108 -21.03 -24.32 -13.69
#